data_AF-A0A967G2R3-F1
#
_entry.id   AF-A0A967G2R3-F1
#
_cell.length_a   1.000
_cell.length_b   1.000
_cell.length_c   1.000
_cell.angle_alpha   90.00
_cell.angle_beta   90.00
_cell.angle_gamma   90.00
#
_symmetry.space_group_name_H-M   'P 1'
#
loop_
_entity.id
_entity.type
_entity.pdbx_description
1 polymer ?
#
loop_
_entity_poly.entity_id
_entity_poly.type
_entity_poly.pdbx_seq_one_letter_code
_entity_poly.pdbx_strand_id
1 'polypeptide(L)' 'MRTLDESQTHGGPFARLIGINFLSIGDGKCQASLQVRQHLLNPLGIAHGGVTFSLADSTCGGAALSAMGAPAFVTQDLQI' A
#
# COMPACT_ATOMS: atom_id res chain seq x y z
N MET A 1 -1.36 -14.43 -9.92
CA MET A 1 -1.75 -13.32 -9.03
C MET A 1 -3.03 -13.73 -8.31
N ARG A 2 -3.04 -13.70 -6.97
CA ARG A 2 -4.17 -14.16 -6.15
C ARG A 2 -4.93 -12.97 -5.59
N THR A 3 -6.27 -13.00 -5.69
CA THR A 3 -7.15 -12.06 -5.00
C THR A 3 -7.19 -12.37 -3.51
N LEU A 4 -7.12 -11.33 -2.68
CA LEU A 4 -7.20 -11.45 -1.23
C LEU A 4 -8.65 -11.33 -0.78
N ASP A 5 -9.03 -12.07 0.26
CA ASP A 5 -10.29 -11.82 0.98
C ASP A 5 -10.08 -10.76 2.08
N GLU A 6 -11.18 -10.24 2.65
CA GLU A 6 -11.16 -9.18 3.67
C GLU A 6 -10.29 -9.50 4.90
N SER A 7 -10.13 -10.79 5.23
CA SER A 7 -9.29 -11.21 6.36
C SER A 7 -7.79 -11.06 6.05
N GLN A 8 -7.42 -11.03 4.77
CA GLN A 8 -6.05 -10.99 4.26
C GLN A 8 -5.66 -9.64 3.65
N THR A 9 -6.59 -8.68 3.56
CA THR A 9 -6.31 -7.41 2.88
C THR A 9 -5.61 -6.37 3.75
N HIS A 10 -5.53 -6.60 5.05
CA HIS A 10 -4.99 -5.64 6.01
C HIS A 10 -3.47 -5.82 6.14
N GLY A 11 -2.72 -4.85 5.63
CA GLY A 11 -1.25 -4.82 5.76
C GLY A 11 -0.76 -4.58 7.19
N GLY A 12 0.49 -4.15 7.32
CA GLY A 12 1.10 -3.77 8.61
C GLY A 12 0.37 -2.64 9.34
N PRO A 13 0.77 -2.30 10.58
CA PRO A 13 0.09 -1.31 11.42
C PRO A 13 -0.15 0.05 10.74
N PHE A 14 0.82 0.55 9.97
CA PHE A 14 0.68 1.81 9.24
C PHE A 14 -0.34 1.72 8.09
N ALA A 15 -0.31 0.65 7.29
CA ALA A 15 -1.29 0.42 6.24
C ALA A 15 -2.72 0.39 6.80
N ARG A 16 -2.92 -0.22 7.99
CA ARG A 16 -4.22 -0.20 8.69
C ARG A 16 -4.60 1.19 9.18
N LEU A 17 -3.66 1.97 9.71
CA LEU A 17 -3.89 3.32 10.20
C LEU A 17 -4.51 4.23 9.13
N ILE A 18 -3.99 4.18 7.90
CA ILE A 18 -4.47 5.02 6.79
C ILE A 18 -5.50 4.31 5.88
N GLY A 19 -5.87 3.07 6.21
CA GLY A 19 -6.91 2.31 5.51
C GLY A 19 -6.53 1.78 4.13
N ILE A 20 -5.27 1.37 3.92
CA ILE A 20 -4.87 0.63 2.72
C ILE A 20 -5.48 -0.78 2.75
N ASN A 21 -6.12 -1.13 1.64
CA ASN A 21 -6.74 -2.41 1.36
C ASN A 21 -6.01 -3.08 0.18
N PHE A 22 -5.25 -4.13 0.45
CA PHE A 22 -4.60 -4.93 -0.60
C PHE A 22 -5.65 -5.80 -1.31
N LEU A 23 -5.79 -5.63 -2.62
CA LEU A 23 -6.79 -6.34 -3.42
C LEU A 23 -6.23 -7.65 -3.99
N SER A 24 -4.96 -7.64 -4.39
CA SER A 24 -4.29 -8.81 -4.95
C SER A 24 -2.78 -8.69 -4.89
N ILE A 25 -2.11 -9.83 -4.67
CA ILE A 25 -0.65 -9.93 -4.59
C ILE A 25 -0.22 -11.24 -5.28
N GLY A 26 0.88 -11.21 -6.03
CA GLY A 26 1.49 -12.40 -6.61
C GLY A 26 2.23 -12.12 -7.91
N ASP A 27 3.20 -12.96 -8.24
CA ASP A 27 3.96 -12.93 -9.49
C ASP A 27 4.62 -11.57 -9.78
N GLY A 28 5.16 -10.92 -8.75
CA GLY A 28 5.78 -9.60 -8.86
C GLY A 28 4.79 -8.47 -9.09
N LYS A 29 3.50 -8.70 -8.84
CA LYS A 29 2.42 -7.71 -9.00
C LYS A 29 1.64 -7.55 -7.70
N CYS A 30 1.14 -6.34 -7.50
CA CYS A 30 0.33 -5.98 -6.36
C CYS A 30 -0.68 -4.91 -6.79
N GLN A 31 -1.90 -5.03 -6.30
CA GLN A 31 -2.91 -4.00 -6.41
C GLN A 31 -3.44 -3.69 -5.02
N ALA A 32 -3.50 -2.40 -4.68
CA ALA A 32 -4.08 -1.92 -3.44
C ALA A 32 -4.93 -0.68 -3.70
N SER A 33 -5.80 -0.37 -2.74
CA SER A 33 -6.67 0.80 -2.78
C SER A 33 -6.80 1.38 -1.37
N LEU A 34 -7.20 2.65 -1.26
CA LEU A 34 -7.61 3.22 0.01
C LEU A 34 -8.77 4.19 -0.22
N GLN A 35 -9.63 4.33 0.77
CA GLN A 35 -10.68 5.35 0.76
C GLN A 35 -10.16 6.62 1.43
N VAL A 36 -10.13 7.74 0.70
CA VAL A 36 -9.72 9.03 1.27
C VAL A 36 -10.77 9.48 2.29
N ARG A 37 -10.32 9.73 3.52
CA ARG A 37 -11.13 10.21 4.66
C ARG A 37 -10.66 11.60 5.08
N GLN A 38 -11.49 12.31 5.86
CA GLN A 38 -11.20 13.70 6.27
C GLN A 38 -9.81 13.88 6.91
N HIS A 39 -9.36 12.93 7.73
CA HIS A 39 -8.06 12.99 8.41
C HIS A 39 -6.86 12.70 7.48
N LEU A 40 -7.10 12.35 6.21
CA LEU A 40 -6.09 12.08 5.19
C LEU A 40 -5.95 13.23 4.19
N LEU A 41 -6.65 14.34 4.42
CA LEU A 41 -6.61 15.50 3.55
C LEU A 41 -5.43 16.42 3.89
N ASN A 42 -4.92 17.13 2.89
CA ASN A 42 -4.00 18.26 3.09
C ASN A 42 -4.80 19.55 3.37
N PRO A 43 -4.13 20.70 3.60
CA PRO A 43 -4.79 21.98 3.84
C PRO A 43 -5.70 22.48 2.70
N LEU A 44 -5.58 21.92 1.49
CA LEU A 44 -6.44 22.24 0.35
C LEU A 44 -7.70 21.36 0.28
N GLY A 45 -7.90 20.43 1.22
CA GLY A 45 -9.07 19.55 1.25
C GLY A 45 -9.02 18.40 0.24
N ILE A 46 -7.86 18.12 -0.35
CA ILE A 46 -7.62 16.95 -1.22
C ILE A 46 -6.71 15.95 -0.52
N ALA A 47 -6.56 14.73 -1.06
CA ALA A 47 -5.67 13.73 -0.49
C ALA A 47 -4.26 14.29 -0.28
N HIS A 48 -3.70 14.09 0.92
CA HIS A 48 -2.33 14.50 1.21
C HIS A 48 -1.34 13.73 0.34
N GLY A 49 -0.30 14.41 -0.18
CA GLY A 49 0.70 13.76 -1.04
C GLY A 49 1.32 12.52 -0.39
N GLY A 50 1.60 12.60 0.91
CA GLY A 50 2.06 11.47 1.73
C GLY A 50 1.13 10.25 1.72
N VAL A 51 -0.19 10.41 1.50
CA VAL A 51 -1.14 9.28 1.35
C VAL A 51 -0.89 8.56 0.04
N THR A 52 -0.74 9.31 -1.06
CA THR A 52 -0.42 8.74 -2.37
C THR A 52 0.94 8.03 -2.35
N PHE A 53 1.96 8.65 -1.75
CA PHE A 53 3.28 8.03 -1.56
C PHE A 53 3.19 6.76 -0.70
N SER A 54 2.44 6.79 0.41
CA SER A 54 2.26 5.62 1.28
C SER A 54 1.57 4.45 0.58
N LEU A 55 0.55 4.74 -0.25
CA LEU A 55 -0.13 3.73 -1.06
C LEU A 55 0.83 3.14 -2.09
N ALA A 56 1.58 3.98 -2.80
CA ALA A 56 2.55 3.52 -3.80
C ALA A 56 3.64 2.65 -3.16
N ASP A 57 4.26 3.11 -2.07
CA ASP A 57 5.28 2.39 -1.31
C ASP A 57 4.79 1.01 -0.86
N SER A 58 3.63 0.97 -0.19
CA SER A 58 3.04 -0.27 0.29
C SER A 58 2.70 -1.24 -0.84
N THR A 59 2.22 -0.73 -1.98
CA THR A 59 1.88 -1.54 -3.15
C THR A 59 3.14 -2.14 -3.79
N CYS A 60 4.18 -1.32 -3.98
CA CYS A 60 5.48 -1.76 -4.48
C CYS A 60 6.12 -2.80 -3.55
N GLY A 61 6.06 -2.59 -2.24
CA GLY A 61 6.52 -3.56 -1.25
C GLY A 61 5.79 -4.90 -1.36
N GLY A 62 4.46 -4.89 -1.51
CA GLY A 62 3.69 -6.11 -1.76
C GLY A 62 4.12 -6.84 -3.03
N ALA A 63 4.37 -6.11 -4.12
CA ALA A 63 4.85 -6.68 -5.38
C ALA A 63 6.26 -7.30 -5.22
N ALA A 64 7.19 -6.57 -4.61
CA ALA A 64 8.56 -7.00 -4.39
C ALA A 64 8.65 -8.25 -3.48
N LEU A 65 7.88 -8.28 -2.38
CA LEU A 65 7.75 -9.47 -1.52
C LEU A 65 7.30 -10.69 -2.31
N SER A 66 6.30 -10.52 -3.19
CA SER A 66 5.74 -11.60 -3.99
C SER A 66 6.72 -12.17 -5.04
N ALA A 67 7.70 -11.37 -5.47
CA ALA A 67 8.72 -11.81 -6.42
C ALA A 67 9.95 -12.44 -5.73
N MET A 68 10.36 -11.91 -4.57
CA MET A 68 11.66 -12.25 -3.96
C MET A 68 11.58 -13.29 -2.83
N GLY A 69 10.39 -13.61 -2.31
CA GLY A 69 10.24 -14.69 -1.33
C GLY A 69 10.77 -14.37 0.08
N ALA A 70 10.69 -13.10 0.51
CA ALA A 70 10.89 -12.62 1.88
C ALA A 70 12.32 -12.37 2.45
N PRO A 71 13.27 -11.75 1.71
CA PRO A 71 14.32 -10.99 2.38
C PRO A 71 13.71 -9.73 3.03
N ALA A 72 14.21 -9.32 4.21
CA ALA A 72 13.86 -8.02 4.78
C ALA A 72 14.42 -6.91 3.88
N PHE A 73 13.56 -6.04 3.36
CA PHE A 73 13.94 -4.89 2.56
C PHE A 73 13.22 -3.63 3.02
N VAL A 74 13.75 -2.48 2.64
CA VAL A 74 13.15 -1.17 2.88
C VAL A 74 13.33 -0.30 1.66
N THR A 75 12.38 0.60 1.41
CA THR A 75 12.44 1.59 0.34
C THR A 75 13.53 2.61 0.66
N GLN A 76 14.48 2.80 -0.25
CA GLN A 76 15.56 3.78 -0.12
C GLN A 76 15.20 5.13 -0.75
N ASP A 77 14.47 5.09 -1.86
CA ASP A 77 14.04 6.26 -2.62
C ASP A 77 12.66 5.99 -3.23
N LEU A 78 11.83 7.01 -3.31
CA LEU A 78 10.52 6.97 -3.96
C LEU A 78 10.25 8.34 -4.59
N GLN A 79 9.93 8.34 -5.88
CA GLN A 79 9.66 9.54 -6.67
C GLN A 79 8.37 9.34 -7.46
N ILE A 80 7.54 10.38 -7.52
CA ILE A 80 6.27 10.45 -8.26
C ILE A 80 6.27 11.73 -9.10
#